data_AF-A0A949I5H0-F1
#
_entry.id   AF-A0A949I5H0-F1
#
_cell.length_a   1.000
_cell.length_b   1.000
_cell.length_c   1.000
_cell.angle_alpha   90.00
_cell.angle_beta   90.00
_cell.angle_gamma   90.00
#
_symmetry.space_group_name_H-M   'P 1'
#
loop_
_entity.id
_entity.type
_entity.pdbx_description
1 polymer ?
#
loop_
_entity_poly.entity_id
_entity_poly.type
_entity_poly.pdbx_seq_one_letter_code
_entity_poly.pdbx_strand_id
1 'polypeptide(L)'
;MRDAVLAGAFFGTAHAETATSLAEMLSGQTPTLSTWFGADAKTLIHDPATLLARLDHDIARLDAMIARQLDEILHHPRLRRLEGSWRGLAWLASRLPLSGRVKLRVLTATWAEICRDLERAAEFDQSQLFRRIYEDEFGIAGGEPYGLLVADYEVRHRPGPGAVTDDVTALSSLAAVAAAAFAPLAIGASPALFGVDEFSELSGVADPASSMAAAEYQRWKRLGTLEDSRFLAVTLPRLLMRLPWEETLSRHRGFRYHERMRDGTGRVTSTAGYLVAACVIRAFEAYSWPADIRGYDIDRLGGGIIEDLPEPWFSTDPVDGFGRPAPDVMLTDRQERALVAAGLLPICALPYGGEALIGAARSLQTPTTNYVGPNAASAAANARLSAQFNSVICVSRFAHYVKIMGRDMTGAFKTAPEVQRRLHDWLMRYTNANTSAGLDTMARYPLRDANVQVEEVPGKPGVFTCAIHLQPHFQLDDVAVSFRLMTELASPGQQ
;
A
#
# COMPACT_ATOMS: atom_id res chain seq x y z
N MET A 1 -15.41 -49.50 -8.16
CA MET A 1 -14.34 -48.48 -8.21
C MET A 1 -14.90 -47.10 -8.53
N ARG A 2 -15.53 -46.88 -9.70
CA ARG A 2 -16.14 -45.59 -10.09
C ARG A 2 -16.96 -44.93 -8.97
N ASP A 3 -17.91 -45.63 -8.36
CA ASP A 3 -18.76 -45.03 -7.32
C ASP A 3 -17.97 -44.63 -6.07
N ALA A 4 -16.94 -45.40 -5.70
CA ALA A 4 -16.07 -45.07 -4.57
C ALA A 4 -15.21 -43.83 -4.85
N VAL A 5 -14.68 -43.69 -6.08
CA VAL A 5 -13.96 -42.48 -6.51
C VAL A 5 -14.91 -41.29 -6.55
N LEU A 6 -16.08 -41.43 -7.18
CA LEU A 6 -17.05 -40.35 -7.32
C LEU A 6 -17.79 -39.98 -6.02
N ALA A 7 -17.69 -40.80 -4.98
CA ALA A 7 -18.17 -40.48 -3.63
C ALA A 7 -17.23 -39.51 -2.91
N GLY A 8 -16.00 -39.30 -3.39
CA GLY A 8 -15.02 -38.43 -2.74
C GLY A 8 -14.51 -38.95 -1.41
N ALA A 9 -14.62 -40.25 -1.16
CA ALA A 9 -13.98 -40.87 -0.01
C ALA A 9 -12.46 -40.69 -0.13
N PHE A 10 -11.83 -40.16 0.91
CA PHE A 10 -10.39 -39.96 0.94
C PHE A 10 -9.68 -41.32 0.82
N PHE A 11 -8.88 -41.49 -0.23
CA PHE A 11 -8.03 -42.68 -0.43
C PHE A 11 -6.83 -42.65 0.52
N GLY A 12 -7.10 -42.80 1.82
CA GLY A 12 -6.12 -43.04 2.86
C GLY A 12 -6.02 -44.53 3.20
N THR A 13 -5.46 -44.85 4.37
CA THR A 13 -5.35 -46.23 4.88
C THR A 13 -6.70 -46.96 4.98
N ALA A 14 -7.82 -46.23 5.06
CA ALA A 14 -9.17 -46.78 5.12
C ALA A 14 -9.69 -47.39 3.80
N HIS A 15 -9.09 -47.05 2.66
CA HIS A 15 -9.53 -47.49 1.32
C HIS A 15 -8.36 -47.94 0.42
N ALA A 16 -7.39 -48.64 1.01
CA ALA A 16 -6.16 -49.06 0.34
C ALA A 16 -6.40 -49.89 -0.94
N GLU A 17 -7.35 -50.84 -0.91
CA GLU A 17 -7.67 -51.68 -2.07
C GLU A 17 -8.16 -50.85 -3.27
N THR A 18 -9.10 -49.92 -3.04
CA THR A 18 -9.62 -49.04 -4.10
C THR A 18 -8.52 -48.10 -4.63
N ALA A 19 -7.62 -47.64 -3.76
CA ALA A 19 -6.48 -46.80 -4.16
C ALA A 19 -5.51 -47.57 -5.06
N THR A 20 -5.20 -48.82 -4.71
CA THR A 20 -4.36 -49.71 -5.53
C THR A 20 -5.03 -49.99 -6.89
N SER A 21 -6.32 -50.35 -6.92
CA SER A 21 -7.03 -50.57 -8.18
C SER A 21 -7.09 -49.32 -9.06
N LEU A 22 -7.24 -48.13 -8.47
CA LEU A 22 -7.19 -46.86 -9.20
C LEU A 22 -5.79 -46.62 -9.80
N ALA A 23 -4.72 -46.86 -9.03
CA ALA A 23 -3.34 -46.72 -9.51
C ALA A 23 -3.01 -47.71 -10.65
N GLU A 24 -3.44 -48.96 -10.53
CA GLU A 24 -3.29 -49.98 -11.58
C GLU A 24 -4.05 -49.58 -12.86
N MET A 25 -5.26 -49.03 -12.74
CA MET A 25 -6.01 -48.49 -13.88
C MET A 25 -5.28 -47.31 -14.53
N LEU A 26 -4.81 -46.32 -13.74
CA LEU A 26 -4.13 -45.12 -14.25
C LEU A 26 -2.78 -45.44 -14.91
N SER A 27 -2.10 -46.50 -14.46
CA SER A 27 -0.84 -46.98 -15.06
C SER A 27 -1.03 -47.80 -16.34
N GLY A 28 -2.27 -48.06 -16.75
CA GLY A 28 -2.60 -48.82 -17.96
C GLY A 28 -2.42 -50.34 -17.82
N GLN A 29 -2.31 -50.86 -16.59
CA GLN A 29 -2.13 -52.29 -16.32
C GLN A 29 -3.44 -53.10 -16.41
N THR A 30 -4.59 -52.42 -16.40
CA THR A 30 -5.92 -53.05 -16.51
C THR A 30 -6.77 -52.41 -17.61
N PRO A 31 -7.73 -53.15 -18.22
CA PRO A 31 -8.64 -52.59 -19.22
C PRO A 31 -9.54 -51.51 -18.61
N THR A 32 -9.25 -50.24 -18.91
CA THR A 32 -9.76 -49.03 -18.25
C THR A 32 -11.28 -48.93 -18.20
N LEU A 33 -11.97 -49.17 -19.33
CA LEU A 33 -13.44 -49.08 -19.42
C LEU A 33 -14.15 -50.11 -18.55
N SER A 34 -13.69 -51.36 -18.55
CA SER A 34 -14.27 -52.42 -17.71
C SER A 34 -13.95 -52.23 -16.23
N THR A 35 -12.76 -51.70 -15.90
CA THR A 35 -12.42 -51.40 -14.49
C THR A 35 -13.25 -50.22 -13.96
N TRP A 36 -13.51 -49.21 -14.80
CA TRP A 36 -14.29 -48.04 -14.42
C TRP A 36 -15.80 -48.31 -14.36
N PHE A 37 -16.41 -48.82 -15.43
CA PHE A 37 -17.87 -49.05 -15.52
C PHE A 37 -18.33 -50.44 -15.09
N GLY A 38 -17.42 -51.38 -14.79
CA GLY A 38 -17.79 -52.72 -14.36
C GLY A 38 -18.59 -53.47 -15.44
N ALA A 39 -19.71 -54.08 -15.03
CA ALA A 39 -20.57 -54.85 -15.94
C ALA A 39 -21.21 -54.00 -17.04
N ASP A 40 -21.47 -52.72 -16.77
CA ASP A 40 -22.09 -51.77 -17.70
C ASP A 40 -21.17 -51.44 -18.88
N ALA A 41 -19.86 -51.72 -18.78
CA ALA A 41 -18.93 -51.49 -19.88
C ALA A 41 -19.34 -52.28 -21.16
N LYS A 42 -19.90 -53.49 -21.01
CA LYS A 42 -20.29 -54.33 -22.15
C LYS A 42 -21.47 -53.75 -22.92
N THR A 43 -22.40 -53.08 -22.25
CA THR A 43 -23.56 -52.44 -22.90
C THR A 43 -23.18 -51.08 -23.48
N LEU A 44 -22.36 -50.29 -22.76
CA LEU A 44 -21.93 -48.96 -23.18
C LEU A 44 -21.01 -48.96 -24.41
N ILE A 45 -20.22 -50.01 -24.64
CA ILE A 45 -19.36 -50.12 -25.84
C ILE A 45 -20.18 -50.11 -27.14
N HIS A 46 -21.44 -50.56 -27.10
CA HIS A 46 -22.31 -50.61 -28.27
C HIS A 46 -23.06 -49.30 -28.54
N ASP A 47 -22.98 -48.32 -27.62
CA ASP A 47 -23.56 -46.98 -27.77
C ASP A 47 -22.50 -45.91 -27.43
N PRO A 48 -21.68 -45.50 -28.43
CA PRO A 48 -20.62 -44.52 -28.23
C PRO A 48 -21.13 -43.17 -27.70
N ALA A 49 -22.34 -42.74 -28.08
CA ALA A 49 -22.89 -41.45 -27.66
C ALA A 49 -23.19 -41.45 -26.15
N THR A 50 -23.84 -42.52 -25.66
CA THR A 50 -24.12 -42.68 -24.23
C THR A 50 -22.84 -42.89 -23.42
N LEU A 51 -21.87 -43.63 -23.94
CA LEU A 51 -20.56 -43.81 -23.29
C LEU A 51 -19.84 -42.47 -23.09
N LEU A 52 -19.76 -41.65 -24.15
CA LEU A 52 -19.14 -40.32 -24.08
C LEU A 52 -19.87 -39.42 -23.07
N ALA A 53 -21.19 -39.36 -23.12
CA ALA A 53 -21.98 -38.57 -22.17
C ALA A 53 -21.76 -39.01 -20.71
N ARG A 54 -21.59 -40.32 -20.46
CA ARG A 54 -21.34 -40.84 -19.12
C ARG A 54 -19.92 -40.52 -18.63
N LEU A 55 -18.93 -40.60 -19.51
CA LEU A 55 -17.56 -40.19 -19.21
C LEU A 55 -17.50 -38.69 -18.91
N ASP A 56 -18.13 -37.86 -19.72
CA ASP A 56 -18.20 -36.41 -19.51
C ASP A 56 -18.87 -36.07 -18.17
N HIS A 57 -19.95 -36.78 -17.82
CA HIS A 57 -20.60 -36.65 -16.52
C HIS A 57 -19.67 -37.01 -15.35
N ASP A 58 -18.91 -38.10 -15.47
CA ASP A 58 -17.96 -38.52 -14.44
C ASP A 58 -16.79 -37.55 -14.30
N ILE A 59 -16.26 -37.05 -15.43
CA ILE A 59 -15.21 -36.01 -15.46
C ILE A 59 -15.72 -34.74 -14.77
N ALA A 60 -16.93 -34.28 -15.11
CA ALA A 60 -17.53 -33.10 -14.48
C ALA A 60 -17.69 -33.27 -12.95
N ARG A 61 -18.01 -34.48 -12.48
CA ARG A 61 -18.06 -34.78 -11.04
C ARG A 61 -16.68 -34.77 -10.39
N LEU A 62 -15.67 -35.33 -11.05
CA LEU A 62 -14.28 -35.30 -10.56
C LEU A 62 -13.75 -33.87 -10.50
N ASP A 63 -13.97 -33.08 -11.55
CA ASP A 63 -13.59 -31.66 -11.62
C ASP A 63 -14.24 -30.88 -10.48
N ALA A 64 -15.54 -31.10 -10.22
CA ALA A 64 -16.23 -30.47 -9.10
C ALA A 64 -15.67 -30.89 -7.72
N MET A 65 -15.19 -32.12 -7.57
CA MET A 65 -14.55 -32.58 -6.34
C MET A 65 -13.16 -31.94 -6.15
N ILE A 66 -12.35 -31.92 -7.20
CA ILE A 66 -11.03 -31.28 -7.19
C ILE A 66 -11.17 -29.79 -6.92
N ALA A 67 -12.13 -29.12 -7.59
CA ALA A 67 -12.42 -27.70 -7.40
C ALA A 67 -12.73 -27.37 -5.94
N ARG A 68 -13.63 -28.13 -5.29
CA ARG A 68 -13.95 -27.92 -3.87
C ARG A 68 -12.72 -28.08 -2.97
N GLN A 69 -11.89 -29.10 -3.22
CA GLN A 69 -10.68 -29.30 -2.43
C GLN A 69 -9.66 -28.19 -2.66
N LEU A 70 -9.55 -27.70 -3.89
CA LEU A 70 -8.66 -26.61 -4.26
C LEU A 70 -9.12 -25.28 -3.65
N ASP A 71 -10.43 -24.99 -3.64
CA ASP A 71 -11.01 -23.82 -2.96
C ASP A 71 -10.59 -23.80 -1.48
N GLU A 72 -10.73 -24.92 -0.75
CA GLU A 72 -10.33 -25.01 0.67
C GLU A 72 -8.82 -24.75 0.87
N ILE A 73 -7.98 -25.22 -0.06
CA ILE A 73 -6.52 -24.98 0.00
C ILE A 73 -6.22 -23.51 -0.28
N LEU A 74 -6.75 -22.95 -1.36
CA LEU A 74 -6.49 -21.57 -1.81
C LEU A 74 -7.04 -20.54 -0.82
N HIS A 75 -8.20 -20.79 -0.23
CA HIS A 75 -8.83 -19.89 0.73
C HIS A 75 -8.28 -20.01 2.15
N HIS A 76 -7.39 -20.97 2.41
CA HIS A 76 -6.76 -21.12 3.70
C HIS A 76 -6.01 -19.82 4.11
N PRO A 77 -6.27 -19.22 5.29
CA PRO A 77 -5.79 -17.88 5.64
C PRO A 77 -4.26 -17.69 5.52
N ARG A 78 -3.49 -18.73 5.87
CA ARG A 78 -2.01 -18.71 5.75
C ARG A 78 -1.55 -18.59 4.31
N LEU A 79 -2.15 -19.35 3.39
CA LEU A 79 -1.79 -19.31 1.97
C LEU A 79 -2.24 -17.99 1.36
N ARG A 80 -3.46 -17.57 1.66
CA ARG A 80 -4.02 -16.30 1.17
C ARG A 80 -3.17 -15.08 1.58
N ARG A 81 -2.72 -15.01 2.84
CA ARG A 81 -1.84 -13.93 3.30
C ARG A 81 -0.48 -13.98 2.58
N LEU A 82 0.13 -15.16 2.47
CA LEU A 82 1.40 -15.34 1.78
C LEU A 82 1.29 -14.94 0.29
N GLU A 83 0.25 -15.43 -0.38
CA GLU A 83 -0.03 -15.13 -1.78
C GLU A 83 -0.27 -13.63 -1.98
N GLY A 84 -1.06 -13.00 -1.10
CA GLY A 84 -1.30 -11.56 -1.12
C GLY A 84 -0.02 -10.75 -1.05
N SER A 85 0.83 -11.04 -0.07
CA SER A 85 2.13 -10.38 0.13
C SER A 85 3.05 -10.52 -1.10
N TRP A 86 3.23 -11.74 -1.60
CA TRP A 86 4.12 -11.98 -2.75
C TRP A 86 3.55 -11.44 -4.06
N ARG A 87 2.23 -11.45 -4.25
CA ARG A 87 1.61 -10.84 -5.42
C ARG A 87 1.69 -9.32 -5.38
N GLY A 88 1.49 -8.69 -4.21
CA GLY A 88 1.69 -7.26 -4.04
C GLY A 88 3.13 -6.85 -4.36
N LEU A 89 4.10 -7.61 -3.84
CA LEU A 89 5.52 -7.41 -4.17
C LEU A 89 5.82 -7.63 -5.66
N ALA A 90 5.28 -8.68 -6.27
CA ALA A 90 5.46 -8.97 -7.69
C ALA A 90 4.82 -7.89 -8.58
N TRP A 91 3.66 -7.38 -8.19
CA TRP A 91 2.97 -6.28 -8.85
C TRP A 91 3.77 -4.98 -8.77
N LEU A 92 4.43 -4.69 -7.65
CA LEU A 92 5.36 -3.56 -7.54
C LEU A 92 6.63 -3.78 -8.38
N ALA A 93 7.22 -4.97 -8.28
CA ALA A 93 8.45 -5.31 -8.98
C ALA A 93 8.30 -5.25 -10.51
N SER A 94 7.13 -5.64 -11.04
CA SER A 94 6.85 -5.55 -12.48
C SER A 94 6.75 -4.10 -13.00
N ARG A 95 6.67 -3.12 -12.10
CA ARG A 95 6.58 -1.68 -12.41
C ARG A 95 7.89 -0.92 -12.19
N LEU A 96 8.96 -1.62 -11.80
CA LEU A 96 10.26 -0.97 -11.65
C LEU A 96 10.78 -0.53 -13.03
N PRO A 97 11.24 0.73 -13.16
CA PRO A 97 11.81 1.19 -14.40
C PRO A 97 13.13 0.48 -14.69
N LEU A 98 13.39 0.22 -15.98
CA LEU A 98 14.65 -0.38 -16.44
C LEU A 98 15.86 0.59 -16.37
N SER A 99 15.65 1.81 -15.89
CA SER A 99 16.67 2.87 -15.81
C SER A 99 17.80 2.58 -14.82
N GLY A 100 17.60 1.63 -13.90
CA GLY A 100 18.56 1.29 -12.83
C GLY A 100 18.66 2.34 -11.71
N ARG A 101 17.90 3.44 -11.80
CA ARG A 101 17.87 4.51 -10.78
C ARG A 101 17.07 4.14 -9.53
N VAL A 102 16.18 3.16 -9.66
CA VAL A 102 15.32 2.66 -8.59
C VAL A 102 15.76 1.24 -8.25
N LYS A 103 15.96 0.97 -6.96
CA LYS A 103 16.31 -0.35 -6.45
C LYS A 103 15.27 -0.79 -5.43
N LEU A 104 14.77 -2.00 -5.60
CA LEU A 104 13.90 -2.66 -4.64
C LEU A 104 14.72 -3.64 -3.82
N ARG A 105 14.78 -3.42 -2.50
CA ARG A 105 15.42 -4.33 -1.54
C ARG A 105 14.36 -4.91 -0.63
N VAL A 106 14.40 -6.22 -0.41
CA VAL A 106 13.37 -6.95 0.34
C VAL A 106 13.99 -7.53 1.60
N LEU A 107 13.37 -7.25 2.75
CA LEU A 107 13.69 -7.85 4.03
C LEU A 107 12.51 -8.73 4.46
N THR A 108 12.74 -10.03 4.55
CA THR A 108 11.73 -10.98 5.03
C THR A 108 11.81 -11.10 6.55
N ALA A 109 10.80 -10.57 7.25
CA ALA A 109 10.63 -10.74 8.68
C ALA A 109 9.15 -10.91 9.01
N THR A 110 8.84 -11.53 10.14
CA THR A 110 7.48 -11.51 10.69
C THR A 110 7.27 -10.25 11.51
N TRP A 111 6.03 -9.76 11.60
CA TRP A 111 5.71 -8.59 12.44
C TRP A 111 6.12 -8.79 13.90
N ALA A 112 5.93 -10.00 14.43
CA ALA A 112 6.34 -10.35 15.79
C ALA A 112 7.86 -10.30 16.01
N GLU A 113 8.68 -10.57 14.98
CA GLU A 113 10.12 -10.41 15.08
C GLU A 113 10.52 -8.93 15.08
N ILE A 114 9.88 -8.11 14.26
CA ILE A 114 10.09 -6.66 14.23
C ILE A 114 9.72 -6.02 15.58
N CYS A 115 8.53 -6.31 16.11
CA CYS A 115 8.12 -5.81 17.42
C CYS A 115 9.09 -6.26 18.52
N ARG A 116 9.50 -7.53 18.51
CA ARG A 116 10.43 -8.07 19.51
C ARG A 116 11.82 -7.44 19.44
N ASP A 117 12.33 -7.12 18.25
CA ASP A 117 13.61 -6.42 18.08
C ASP A 117 13.53 -5.02 18.68
N LEU A 118 12.47 -4.28 18.36
CA LEU A 118 12.25 -2.91 18.85
C LEU A 118 11.96 -2.85 20.36
N GLU A 119 11.26 -3.84 20.93
CA GLU A 119 10.99 -3.94 22.37
C GLU A 119 12.22 -4.33 23.19
N ARG A 120 13.14 -5.10 22.61
CA ARG A 120 14.38 -5.53 23.28
C ARG A 120 15.45 -4.46 23.31
N ALA A 121 15.44 -3.56 22.34
CA ALA A 121 16.38 -2.46 22.28
C ALA A 121 16.05 -1.44 23.38
N ALA A 122 17.06 -0.98 24.12
CA ALA A 122 16.87 0.04 25.14
C ALA A 122 16.48 1.39 24.51
N GLU A 123 17.09 1.70 23.37
CA GLU A 123 16.79 2.83 22.50
C GLU A 123 16.63 2.34 21.06
N PHE A 124 15.87 3.09 20.24
CA PHE A 124 15.52 2.66 18.88
C PHE A 124 16.76 2.48 17.97
N ASP A 125 17.83 3.22 18.23
CA ASP A 125 19.09 3.21 17.48
C ASP A 125 19.98 1.99 17.77
N GLN A 126 19.66 1.20 18.79
CA GLN A 126 20.34 -0.06 19.13
C GLN A 126 19.65 -1.29 18.54
N SER A 127 18.52 -1.11 17.84
CA SER A 127 17.78 -2.20 17.19
C SER A 127 18.53 -2.75 15.97
N GLN A 128 18.31 -4.03 15.66
CA GLN A 128 18.87 -4.60 14.42
C GLN A 128 18.24 -3.96 13.19
N LEU A 129 16.96 -3.58 13.27
CA LEU A 129 16.29 -2.87 12.20
C LEU A 129 16.95 -1.51 11.92
N PHE A 130 17.31 -0.74 12.96
CA PHE A 130 18.04 0.51 12.79
C PHE A 130 19.41 0.29 12.14
N ARG A 131 20.15 -0.75 12.57
CA ARG A 131 21.42 -1.10 11.92
C ARG A 131 21.26 -1.33 10.41
N ARG A 132 20.25 -2.09 10.00
CA ARG A 132 20.00 -2.39 8.58
C ARG A 132 19.58 -1.17 7.75
N ILE A 133 18.77 -0.28 8.34
CA ILE A 133 18.21 0.87 7.60
C ILE A 133 19.17 2.06 7.64
N TYR A 134 19.72 2.37 8.81
CA TYR A 134 20.59 3.50 9.04
C TYR A 134 22.06 3.09 8.90
N GLU A 135 22.62 2.27 9.81
CA GLU A 135 24.07 2.06 9.90
C GLU A 135 24.66 1.51 8.61
N ASP A 136 24.09 0.43 8.07
CA ASP A 136 24.59 -0.31 6.90
C ASP A 136 24.48 0.49 5.59
N GLU A 137 23.67 1.55 5.52
CA GLU A 137 23.44 2.32 4.29
C GLU A 137 23.61 3.82 4.50
N PHE A 138 22.63 4.49 5.13
CA PHE A 138 22.67 5.93 5.33
C PHE A 138 23.83 6.37 6.22
N GLY A 139 24.35 5.49 7.09
CA GLY A 139 25.43 5.70 8.04
C GLY A 139 26.83 5.58 7.43
N ILE A 140 27.03 4.71 6.43
CA ILE A 140 28.33 4.48 5.80
C ILE A 140 28.65 5.46 4.66
N ALA A 141 29.94 5.66 4.39
CA ALA A 141 30.39 6.36 3.19
C ALA A 141 30.20 5.46 1.96
N GLY A 142 29.54 5.99 0.93
CA GLY A 142 29.23 5.24 -0.30
C GLY A 142 27.99 4.33 -0.22
N GLY A 143 27.27 4.33 0.91
CA GLY A 143 25.99 3.63 1.03
C GLY A 143 24.86 4.32 0.27
N GLU A 144 23.75 3.59 0.08
CA GLU A 144 22.61 4.04 -0.70
C GLU A 144 21.39 4.23 0.22
N PRO A 145 21.05 5.48 0.61
CA PRO A 145 19.95 5.70 1.54
C PRO A 145 18.61 5.23 0.98
N TYR A 146 17.82 4.60 1.85
CA TYR A 146 16.46 4.20 1.56
C TYR A 146 15.55 5.42 1.41
N GLY A 147 14.91 5.58 0.25
CA GLY A 147 14.00 6.70 -0.03
C GLY A 147 12.59 6.52 0.55
N LEU A 148 12.12 5.28 0.64
CA LEU A 148 10.81 4.91 1.17
C LEU A 148 10.91 3.50 1.74
N LEU A 149 10.26 3.28 2.88
CA LEU A 149 10.05 1.97 3.47
C LEU A 149 8.59 1.56 3.27
N VAL A 150 8.37 0.29 2.94
CA VAL A 150 7.03 -0.30 2.85
C VAL A 150 6.97 -1.49 3.78
N ALA A 151 6.08 -1.43 4.76
CA ALA A 151 5.79 -2.53 5.67
C ALA A 151 4.51 -3.23 5.24
N ASP A 152 4.64 -4.46 4.76
CA ASP A 152 3.50 -5.32 4.44
C ASP A 152 2.96 -6.03 5.70
N TYR A 153 2.46 -5.20 6.62
CA TYR A 153 1.74 -5.62 7.81
C TYR A 153 0.51 -4.74 8.00
N GLU A 154 -0.35 -5.18 8.91
CA GLU A 154 -1.58 -4.48 9.26
C GLU A 154 -1.57 -4.17 10.74
N VAL A 155 -1.58 -2.89 11.08
CA VAL A 155 -1.47 -2.42 12.46
C VAL A 155 -2.83 -2.09 13.08
N ARG A 156 -2.92 -2.25 14.39
CA ARG A 156 -4.10 -1.98 15.23
C ARG A 156 -3.75 -1.10 16.42
N HIS A 157 -4.76 -0.57 17.09
CA HIS A 157 -4.59 0.32 18.25
C HIS A 157 -4.39 -0.44 19.58
N ARG A 158 -4.68 -1.75 19.63
CA ARG A 158 -4.57 -2.59 20.83
C ARG A 158 -4.20 -4.04 20.51
N PRO A 159 -3.53 -4.75 21.41
CA PRO A 159 -3.42 -6.21 21.34
C PRO A 159 -4.80 -6.88 21.51
N GLY A 160 -5.05 -7.99 20.83
CA GLY A 160 -6.30 -8.76 20.97
C GLY A 160 -6.32 -9.98 20.04
N PRO A 161 -7.06 -11.06 20.35
CA PRO A 161 -6.87 -12.44 19.85
C PRO A 161 -6.39 -12.57 18.39
N GLY A 162 -5.30 -13.33 18.13
CA GLY A 162 -4.60 -13.34 16.82
C GLY A 162 -3.55 -12.22 16.64
N ALA A 163 -2.78 -11.93 17.68
CA ALA A 163 -2.61 -10.55 18.12
C ALA A 163 -1.52 -9.82 18.93
N VAL A 164 -0.49 -10.56 19.39
CA VAL A 164 -0.02 -10.41 20.78
C VAL A 164 0.94 -9.21 20.92
N THR A 165 1.31 -8.63 19.78
CA THR A 165 2.24 -7.52 19.65
C THR A 165 1.60 -6.20 20.05
N ASP A 166 2.41 -5.34 20.67
CA ASP A 166 2.02 -3.97 20.98
C ASP A 166 2.35 -3.04 19.82
N ASP A 167 1.48 -3.04 18.81
CA ASP A 167 1.71 -2.34 17.55
C ASP A 167 1.92 -0.83 17.73
N VAL A 168 1.28 -0.18 18.71
CA VAL A 168 1.43 1.26 18.96
C VAL A 168 2.86 1.60 19.41
N THR A 169 3.45 0.77 20.28
CA THR A 169 4.83 0.93 20.73
C THR A 169 5.80 0.65 19.60
N ALA A 170 5.58 -0.41 18.83
CA ALA A 170 6.39 -0.73 17.66
C ALA A 170 6.35 0.40 16.60
N LEU A 171 5.18 0.97 16.33
CA LEU A 171 5.03 2.12 15.45
C LEU A 171 5.79 3.34 15.96
N SER A 172 5.76 3.62 17.26
CA SER A 172 6.55 4.73 17.84
C SER A 172 8.04 4.56 17.57
N SER A 173 8.59 3.36 17.77
CA SER A 173 10.00 3.09 17.50
C SER A 173 10.31 3.09 16.00
N LEU A 174 9.42 2.57 15.16
CA LEU A 174 9.55 2.63 13.70
C LEU A 174 9.53 4.06 13.18
N ALA A 175 8.70 4.94 13.75
CA ALA A 175 8.69 6.36 13.43
C ALA A 175 10.06 7.00 13.68
N ALA A 176 10.66 6.71 14.84
CA ALA A 176 11.98 7.22 15.20
C ALA A 176 13.08 6.68 14.26
N VAL A 177 13.05 5.40 13.90
CA VAL A 177 13.98 4.81 12.91
C VAL A 177 13.82 5.47 11.54
N ALA A 178 12.57 5.63 11.08
CA ALA A 178 12.25 6.29 9.81
C ALA A 178 12.69 7.75 9.79
N ALA A 179 12.48 8.48 10.89
CA ALA A 179 12.90 9.87 11.04
C ALA A 179 14.43 10.01 11.02
N ALA A 180 15.15 9.15 11.76
CA ALA A 180 16.61 9.17 11.81
C ALA A 180 17.25 8.89 10.44
N ALA A 181 16.69 7.96 9.67
CA ALA A 181 17.16 7.61 8.33
C ALA A 181 16.63 8.53 7.21
N PHE A 182 15.73 9.47 7.53
CA PHE A 182 14.94 10.20 6.54
C PHE A 182 14.31 9.24 5.51
N ALA A 183 13.70 8.16 5.99
CA ALA A 183 13.13 7.11 5.15
C ALA A 183 11.66 6.90 5.57
N PRO A 184 10.71 7.69 5.03
CA PRO A 184 9.32 7.58 5.40
C PRO A 184 8.77 6.17 5.17
N LEU A 185 7.85 5.74 6.03
CA LEU A 185 7.32 4.37 6.09
C LEU A 185 5.82 4.38 5.78
N ALA A 186 5.40 3.57 4.81
CA ALA A 186 4.00 3.24 4.56
C ALA A 186 3.67 1.86 5.15
N ILE A 187 2.59 1.77 5.93
CA ILE A 187 2.11 0.52 6.57
C ILE A 187 0.59 0.41 6.48
N GLY A 188 0.04 -0.81 6.39
CA GLY A 188 -1.40 -1.02 6.28
C GLY A 188 -2.14 -0.85 7.61
N ALA A 189 -3.37 -0.30 7.58
CA ALA A 189 -4.29 -0.41 8.71
C ALA A 189 -4.98 -1.79 8.71
N SER A 190 -5.19 -2.35 9.90
CA SER A 190 -6.12 -3.46 10.08
C SER A 190 -7.56 -2.95 10.12
N PRO A 191 -8.57 -3.70 9.62
CA PRO A 191 -9.99 -3.38 9.86
C PRO A 191 -10.32 -3.20 11.35
N ALA A 192 -9.63 -3.95 12.21
CA ALA A 192 -9.76 -3.86 13.67
C ALA A 192 -9.38 -2.48 14.24
N LEU A 193 -8.66 -1.64 13.48
CA LEU A 193 -8.42 -0.23 13.85
C LEU A 193 -9.72 0.58 13.91
N PHE A 194 -10.76 0.17 13.18
CA PHE A 194 -12.07 0.84 13.16
C PHE A 194 -13.13 0.09 13.95
N GLY A 195 -12.77 -1.03 14.59
CA GLY A 195 -13.70 -1.90 15.31
C GLY A 195 -14.57 -2.80 14.40
N VAL A 196 -14.15 -3.02 13.15
CA VAL A 196 -14.82 -3.90 12.18
C VAL A 196 -13.91 -5.08 11.82
N ASP A 197 -14.49 -6.17 11.32
CA ASP A 197 -13.73 -7.34 10.89
C ASP A 197 -13.25 -7.19 9.43
N GLU A 198 -14.06 -6.55 8.59
CA GLU A 198 -13.74 -6.24 7.19
C GLU A 198 -13.95 -4.77 6.83
N PHE A 199 -13.14 -4.25 5.89
CA PHE A 199 -13.27 -2.87 5.41
C PHE A 199 -14.59 -2.60 4.68
N SER A 200 -15.23 -3.62 4.11
CA SER A 200 -16.55 -3.54 3.46
C SER A 200 -17.63 -2.99 4.39
N GLU A 201 -17.52 -3.24 5.69
CA GLU A 201 -18.46 -2.77 6.72
C GLU A 201 -18.44 -1.24 6.88
N LEU A 202 -17.35 -0.57 6.47
CA LEU A 202 -17.26 0.89 6.51
C LEU A 202 -18.11 1.59 5.44
N SER A 203 -18.58 0.87 4.43
CA SER A 203 -19.35 1.46 3.32
C SER A 203 -20.62 2.19 3.80
N GLY A 204 -21.29 1.68 4.84
CA GLY A 204 -22.48 2.31 5.45
C GLY A 204 -22.18 3.36 6.53
N VAL A 205 -20.91 3.56 6.89
CA VAL A 205 -20.52 4.44 8.01
C VAL A 205 -20.21 5.84 7.50
N ALA A 206 -20.99 6.84 7.92
CA ALA A 206 -20.83 8.22 7.45
C ALA A 206 -19.51 8.88 7.89
N ASP A 207 -19.00 8.54 9.08
CA ASP A 207 -17.72 8.98 9.60
C ASP A 207 -16.95 7.78 10.21
N PRO A 208 -16.06 7.14 9.44
CA PRO A 208 -15.32 5.97 9.91
C PRO A 208 -14.29 6.32 11.01
N ALA A 209 -13.85 7.58 11.11
CA ALA A 209 -12.89 8.01 12.13
C ALA A 209 -13.55 8.25 13.50
N SER A 210 -14.88 8.37 13.56
CA SER A 210 -15.62 8.63 14.80
C SER A 210 -15.37 7.56 15.88
N SER A 211 -15.15 6.30 15.52
CA SER A 211 -14.83 5.22 16.47
C SER A 211 -13.52 5.47 17.22
N MET A 212 -12.56 6.13 16.56
CA MET A 212 -11.27 6.51 17.14
C MET A 212 -11.41 7.57 18.24
N ALA A 213 -12.60 8.18 18.42
CA ALA A 213 -12.88 9.09 19.52
C ALA A 213 -12.78 8.41 20.90
N ALA A 214 -13.04 7.11 20.99
CA ALA A 214 -13.11 6.36 22.24
C ALA A 214 -11.80 6.35 23.04
N ALA A 215 -11.91 6.09 24.35
CA ALA A 215 -10.77 6.12 25.28
C ALA A 215 -9.70 5.05 24.97
N GLU A 216 -10.07 3.93 24.37
CA GLU A 216 -9.13 2.88 23.99
C GLU A 216 -8.10 3.33 22.94
N TYR A 217 -8.41 4.38 22.18
CA TYR A 217 -7.52 4.97 21.17
C TYR A 217 -6.58 6.04 21.74
N GLN A 218 -6.57 6.28 23.06
CA GLN A 218 -5.70 7.30 23.66
C GLN A 218 -4.22 7.10 23.31
N ARG A 219 -3.75 5.85 23.31
CA ARG A 219 -2.36 5.52 22.92
C ARG A 219 -2.11 5.83 21.44
N TRP A 220 -3.04 5.47 20.57
CA TRP A 220 -2.98 5.76 19.13
C TRP A 220 -2.97 7.27 18.85
N LYS A 221 -3.84 8.03 19.51
CA LYS A 221 -3.86 9.50 19.40
C LYS A 221 -2.55 10.12 19.88
N ARG A 222 -2.00 9.63 20.99
CA ARG A 222 -0.72 10.10 21.51
C ARG A 222 0.42 9.83 20.52
N LEU A 223 0.42 8.69 19.84
CA LEU A 223 1.36 8.42 18.75
C LEU A 223 1.28 9.51 17.68
N GLY A 224 0.08 9.91 17.26
CA GLY A 224 -0.11 11.02 16.31
C GLY A 224 0.42 12.38 16.78
N THR A 225 0.59 12.61 18.09
CA THR A 225 1.16 13.87 18.62
C THR A 225 2.69 13.89 18.62
N LEU A 226 3.35 12.75 18.40
CA LEU A 226 4.80 12.68 18.34
C LEU A 226 5.33 13.35 17.06
N GLU A 227 6.53 13.92 17.16
CA GLU A 227 7.14 14.63 16.05
C GLU A 227 7.50 13.70 14.88
N ASP A 228 8.02 12.52 15.22
CA ASP A 228 8.50 11.51 14.27
C ASP A 228 7.37 10.82 13.50
N SER A 229 6.13 10.89 14.01
CA SER A 229 4.95 10.30 13.35
C SER A 229 4.66 10.90 11.97
N ARG A 230 5.30 12.02 11.62
CA ARG A 230 5.26 12.60 10.27
C ARG A 230 5.88 11.69 9.20
N PHE A 231 6.79 10.80 9.61
CA PHE A 231 7.42 9.81 8.75
C PHE A 231 6.59 8.54 8.58
N LEU A 232 5.46 8.40 9.29
CA LEU A 232 4.57 7.25 9.18
C LEU A 232 3.33 7.60 8.36
N ALA A 233 3.02 6.79 7.35
CA ALA A 233 1.74 6.79 6.66
C ALA A 233 1.02 5.46 6.91
N VAL A 234 -0.19 5.55 7.46
CA VAL A 234 -1.05 4.39 7.68
C VAL A 234 -2.07 4.32 6.54
N THR A 235 -1.86 3.37 5.63
CA THR A 235 -2.62 3.21 4.38
C THR A 235 -3.82 2.29 4.55
N LEU A 236 -4.93 2.60 3.88
CA LEU A 236 -6.14 1.78 3.85
C LEU A 236 -6.97 2.05 2.58
N PRO A 237 -7.85 1.14 2.13
CA PRO A 237 -8.03 -0.24 2.61
C PRO A 237 -6.99 -1.19 1.99
N ARG A 238 -7.21 -2.51 2.10
CA ARG A 238 -6.43 -3.50 1.34
C ARG A 238 -6.82 -3.43 -0.14
N LEU A 239 -5.90 -3.87 -1.00
CA LEU A 239 -6.05 -3.89 -2.45
C LEU A 239 -6.10 -5.33 -2.97
N LEU A 240 -7.00 -5.61 -3.90
CA LEU A 240 -7.06 -6.88 -4.60
C LEU A 240 -5.83 -7.10 -5.48
N MET A 241 -5.20 -8.27 -5.35
CA MET A 241 -3.99 -8.63 -6.11
C MET A 241 -4.19 -9.78 -7.10
N ARG A 242 -5.34 -10.48 -7.03
CA ARG A 242 -5.66 -11.59 -7.94
C ARG A 242 -7.17 -11.66 -8.18
N LEU A 243 -7.56 -11.82 -9.45
CA LEU A 243 -8.93 -12.21 -9.80
C LEU A 243 -9.20 -13.67 -9.44
N PRO A 244 -10.43 -14.03 -9.03
CA PRO A 244 -10.83 -15.42 -8.90
C PRO A 244 -10.52 -16.22 -10.18
N TRP A 245 -10.18 -17.50 -10.04
CA TRP A 245 -9.96 -18.33 -11.21
C TRP A 245 -11.28 -18.63 -11.92
N GLU A 246 -11.34 -18.30 -13.21
CA GLU A 246 -12.49 -18.57 -14.07
C GLU A 246 -12.24 -19.77 -15.00
N GLU A 247 -13.32 -20.39 -15.47
CA GLU A 247 -13.32 -21.45 -16.47
C GLU A 247 -13.10 -20.86 -17.87
N THR A 248 -11.92 -20.28 -18.12
CA THR A 248 -11.59 -19.77 -19.45
C THR A 248 -11.10 -20.91 -20.36
N LEU A 249 -11.80 -21.16 -21.47
CA LEU A 249 -11.46 -22.18 -22.47
C LEU A 249 -10.07 -22.00 -23.11
N SER A 250 -9.47 -20.81 -23.00
CA SER A 250 -8.18 -20.45 -23.61
C SER A 250 -6.95 -20.99 -22.88
N ARG A 251 -7.08 -21.49 -21.65
CA ARG A 251 -5.97 -22.05 -20.87
C ARG A 251 -6.29 -23.48 -20.45
N HIS A 252 -5.82 -24.46 -21.22
CA HIS A 252 -5.93 -25.86 -20.85
C HIS A 252 -5.06 -26.16 -19.60
N ARG A 253 -5.71 -26.42 -18.46
CA ARG A 253 -5.06 -26.80 -17.19
C ARG A 253 -5.29 -28.26 -16.80
N GLY A 254 -5.81 -29.05 -17.73
CA GLY A 254 -6.11 -30.47 -17.53
C GLY A 254 -7.44 -30.76 -16.82
N PHE A 255 -8.11 -29.78 -16.22
CA PHE A 255 -9.45 -29.90 -15.64
C PHE A 255 -10.19 -28.55 -15.65
N ARG A 256 -11.52 -28.57 -15.51
CA ARG A 256 -12.35 -27.37 -15.43
C ARG A 256 -12.39 -26.87 -13.99
N TYR A 257 -11.96 -25.63 -13.78
CA TYR A 257 -11.94 -25.01 -12.46
C TYR A 257 -12.56 -23.62 -12.49
N HIS A 258 -13.50 -23.41 -11.57
CA HIS A 258 -14.09 -22.11 -11.28
C HIS A 258 -14.02 -21.92 -9.77
N GLU A 259 -13.22 -20.96 -9.32
CA GLU A 259 -13.02 -20.66 -7.90
C GLU A 259 -14.31 -20.10 -7.30
N ARG A 260 -14.81 -20.73 -6.24
CA ARG A 260 -16.04 -20.29 -5.57
C ARG A 260 -15.71 -19.45 -4.35
N MET A 261 -15.96 -18.15 -4.44
CA MET A 261 -15.80 -17.24 -3.30
C MET A 261 -16.97 -17.44 -2.32
N ARG A 262 -16.69 -17.71 -1.04
CA ARG A 262 -17.71 -17.73 0.02
C ARG A 262 -17.96 -16.30 0.50
N ASP A 263 -19.15 -15.75 0.27
CA ASP A 263 -19.64 -14.51 0.89
C ASP A 263 -18.69 -13.28 0.81
N GLY A 264 -17.97 -13.10 -0.30
CA GLY A 264 -17.01 -12.00 -0.46
C GLY A 264 -15.69 -12.18 0.30
N THR A 265 -15.64 -13.14 1.22
CA THR A 265 -14.44 -13.61 1.91
C THR A 265 -13.62 -14.51 0.98
N GLY A 266 -12.29 -14.54 1.14
CA GLY A 266 -11.41 -15.38 0.29
C GLY A 266 -10.60 -14.64 -0.77
N ARG A 267 -10.78 -13.32 -0.92
CA ARG A 267 -9.98 -12.50 -1.84
C ARG A 267 -8.52 -12.46 -1.45
N VAL A 268 -7.65 -12.56 -2.45
CA VAL A 268 -6.21 -12.40 -2.27
C VAL A 268 -5.90 -10.91 -2.34
N THR A 269 -5.74 -10.31 -1.16
CA THR A 269 -5.49 -8.88 -1.00
C THR A 269 -4.12 -8.61 -0.40
N SER A 270 -3.62 -7.39 -0.59
CA SER A 270 -2.35 -6.92 -0.06
C SER A 270 -2.50 -5.50 0.51
N THR A 271 -1.51 -5.07 1.29
CA THR A 271 -1.43 -3.69 1.77
C THR A 271 -1.44 -2.67 0.63
N ALA A 272 -2.06 -1.53 0.87
CA ALA A 272 -1.99 -0.35 0.01
C ALA A 272 -0.60 0.32 -0.03
N GLY A 273 0.31 -0.05 0.87
CA GLY A 273 1.68 0.48 0.88
C GLY A 273 2.44 0.25 -0.43
N TYR A 274 2.20 -0.86 -1.14
CA TYR A 274 2.80 -1.10 -2.45
C TYR A 274 2.31 -0.12 -3.52
N LEU A 275 1.06 0.34 -3.45
CA LEU A 275 0.50 1.35 -4.35
C LEU A 275 1.16 2.71 -4.11
N VAL A 276 1.32 3.09 -2.83
CA VAL A 276 2.07 4.32 -2.47
C VAL A 276 3.49 4.27 -3.03
N ALA A 277 4.17 3.13 -2.92
CA ALA A 277 5.50 2.94 -3.49
C ALA A 277 5.51 3.03 -5.02
N ALA A 278 4.51 2.47 -5.71
CA ALA A 278 4.40 2.59 -7.16
C ALA A 278 4.23 4.07 -7.60
N CYS A 279 3.42 4.86 -6.89
CA CYS A 279 3.32 6.31 -7.15
C CYS A 279 4.66 7.02 -6.94
N VAL A 280 5.36 6.73 -5.84
CA VAL A 280 6.67 7.32 -5.52
C VAL A 280 7.71 6.97 -6.58
N ILE A 281 7.77 5.70 -7.02
CA ILE A 281 8.68 5.23 -8.06
C ILE A 281 8.41 5.93 -9.38
N ARG A 282 7.14 6.03 -9.79
CA ARG A 282 6.75 6.72 -11.02
C ARG A 282 7.13 8.20 -10.97
N ALA A 283 6.81 8.90 -9.89
CA ALA A 283 7.15 10.31 -9.72
C ALA A 283 8.67 10.54 -9.74
N PHE A 284 9.42 9.68 -9.06
CA PHE A 284 10.88 9.74 -9.06
C PHE A 284 11.48 9.46 -10.44
N GLU A 285 10.95 8.49 -11.19
CA GLU A 285 11.43 8.22 -12.54
C GLU A 285 11.15 9.40 -13.49
N ALA A 286 9.95 9.99 -13.44
CA ALA A 286 9.53 11.09 -14.30
C ALA A 286 10.26 12.41 -13.99
N TYR A 287 10.41 12.73 -12.71
CA TYR A 287 10.83 14.07 -12.25
C TYR A 287 12.12 14.08 -11.42
N SER A 288 12.70 12.91 -11.11
CA SER A 288 13.80 12.74 -10.15
C SER A 288 13.44 13.12 -8.70
N TRP A 289 12.17 13.44 -8.45
CA TRP A 289 11.64 13.83 -7.15
C TRP A 289 10.27 13.18 -6.91
N PRO A 290 10.02 12.63 -5.72
CA PRO A 290 8.75 12.01 -5.37
C PRO A 290 7.70 13.05 -4.90
N ALA A 291 7.54 14.15 -5.65
CA ALA A 291 6.62 15.23 -5.29
C ALA A 291 5.18 15.01 -5.80
N ASP A 292 5.05 14.31 -6.93
CA ASP A 292 3.81 14.12 -7.66
C ASP A 292 3.20 12.73 -7.39
N ILE A 293 2.73 12.51 -6.16
CA ILE A 293 2.22 11.20 -5.71
C ILE A 293 0.74 11.22 -5.30
N ARG A 294 0.06 12.35 -5.46
CA ARG A 294 -1.32 12.56 -5.04
C ARG A 294 -2.11 13.38 -6.06
N GLY A 295 -3.42 13.39 -5.90
CA GLY A 295 -4.33 14.16 -6.74
C GLY A 295 -4.66 13.45 -8.05
N TYR A 296 -5.73 13.94 -8.67
CA TYR A 296 -6.28 13.47 -9.93
C TYR A 296 -6.32 14.63 -10.92
N ASP A 297 -5.89 14.39 -12.15
CA ASP A 297 -5.98 15.34 -13.26
C ASP A 297 -6.55 14.61 -14.47
N ILE A 298 -7.60 15.16 -15.08
CA ILE A 298 -8.42 14.48 -16.11
C ILE A 298 -7.57 14.18 -17.35
N ASP A 299 -6.66 15.08 -17.70
CA ASP A 299 -5.91 15.03 -18.96
C ASP A 299 -4.45 14.57 -18.77
N ARG A 300 -4.08 14.09 -17.56
CA ARG A 300 -2.69 13.73 -17.24
C ARG A 300 -2.59 12.40 -16.49
N LEU A 301 -1.91 11.44 -17.13
CA LEU A 301 -1.40 10.22 -16.51
C LEU A 301 -0.27 10.58 -15.52
N GLY A 302 -0.62 10.80 -14.24
CA GLY A 302 0.33 11.25 -13.22
C GLY A 302 -0.32 11.37 -11.84
N GLY A 303 0.38 12.03 -10.90
CA GLY A 303 -0.15 12.27 -9.57
C GLY A 303 -0.42 10.98 -8.77
N GLY A 304 -1.60 10.90 -8.17
CA GLY A 304 -2.01 9.83 -7.26
C GLY A 304 -2.73 8.65 -7.93
N ILE A 305 -2.91 8.67 -9.25
CA ILE A 305 -3.68 7.66 -9.99
C ILE A 305 -2.82 6.43 -10.24
N ILE A 306 -3.36 5.23 -10.03
CA ILE A 306 -2.75 3.98 -10.45
C ILE A 306 -3.77 3.15 -11.22
N GLU A 307 -3.38 2.82 -12.44
CA GLU A 307 -4.09 1.93 -13.37
C GLU A 307 -3.60 0.48 -13.20
N ASP A 308 -4.21 -0.43 -13.95
CA ASP A 308 -3.83 -1.85 -14.04
C ASP A 308 -3.91 -2.60 -12.71
N LEU A 309 -4.95 -2.32 -11.94
CA LEU A 309 -5.33 -3.16 -10.80
C LEU A 309 -6.33 -4.23 -11.26
N PRO A 310 -6.36 -5.41 -10.59
CA PRO A 310 -7.34 -6.44 -10.90
C PRO A 310 -8.77 -5.95 -10.63
N GLU A 311 -9.61 -5.94 -11.67
CA GLU A 311 -11.02 -5.57 -11.58
C GLU A 311 -11.92 -6.79 -11.79
N PRO A 312 -12.52 -7.34 -10.72
CA PRO A 312 -13.48 -8.42 -10.84
C PRO A 312 -14.78 -7.87 -11.41
N TRP A 313 -15.28 -8.56 -12.43
CA TRP A 313 -16.59 -8.31 -13.00
C TRP A 313 -17.64 -9.12 -12.25
N PHE A 314 -18.72 -8.47 -11.81
CA PHE A 314 -19.88 -9.16 -11.28
C PHE A 314 -21.14 -8.65 -11.95
N SER A 315 -21.99 -9.57 -12.40
CA SER A 315 -23.27 -9.26 -13.02
C SER A 315 -24.39 -9.69 -12.08
N THR A 316 -25.26 -8.74 -11.72
CA THR A 316 -26.56 -9.03 -11.08
C THR A 316 -27.68 -9.21 -12.11
N ASP A 317 -27.46 -8.83 -13.38
CA ASP A 317 -28.42 -8.89 -14.50
C ASP A 317 -27.66 -9.19 -15.81
N PRO A 318 -28.17 -10.02 -16.76
CA PRO A 318 -27.34 -10.55 -17.82
C PRO A 318 -27.39 -9.66 -19.07
N VAL A 319 -26.51 -8.67 -19.18
CA VAL A 319 -25.78 -8.32 -20.43
C VAL A 319 -24.43 -7.69 -20.08
N ASP A 320 -24.38 -6.73 -19.15
CA ASP A 320 -23.15 -6.05 -18.74
C ASP A 320 -23.05 -6.00 -17.20
N GLY A 321 -22.01 -6.61 -16.64
CA GLY A 321 -21.74 -6.58 -15.20
C GLY A 321 -21.16 -5.24 -14.73
N PHE A 322 -21.28 -4.93 -13.44
CA PHE A 322 -20.59 -3.80 -12.83
C PHE A 322 -19.19 -4.25 -12.37
N GLY A 323 -18.15 -3.55 -12.81
CA GLY A 323 -16.80 -3.73 -12.29
C GLY A 323 -16.73 -3.27 -10.83
N ARG A 324 -16.27 -4.14 -9.94
CA ARG A 324 -15.94 -3.73 -8.56
C ARG A 324 -14.48 -3.28 -8.54
N PRO A 325 -14.17 -2.09 -8.00
CA PRO A 325 -12.79 -1.63 -7.99
C PRO A 325 -11.92 -2.47 -7.05
N ALA A 326 -10.61 -2.39 -7.26
CA ALA A 326 -9.63 -3.19 -6.54
C ALA A 326 -9.54 -2.93 -5.02
N PRO A 327 -9.70 -1.70 -4.49
CA PRO A 327 -9.81 -1.48 -3.05
C PRO A 327 -11.00 -2.22 -2.43
N ASP A 328 -10.82 -2.78 -1.23
CA ASP A 328 -11.86 -3.57 -0.56
C ASP A 328 -13.18 -2.80 -0.34
N VAL A 329 -13.08 -1.47 -0.14
CA VAL A 329 -14.20 -0.54 0.05
C VAL A 329 -14.00 0.71 -0.81
N MET A 330 -15.08 1.20 -1.39
CA MET A 330 -15.11 2.52 -2.03
C MET A 330 -15.44 3.57 -0.98
N LEU A 331 -14.51 4.51 -0.79
CA LEU A 331 -14.70 5.63 0.13
C LEU A 331 -15.36 6.79 -0.62
N THR A 332 -16.37 7.39 0.00
CA THR A 332 -16.92 8.68 -0.42
C THR A 332 -15.98 9.82 -0.02
N ASP A 333 -16.05 10.96 -0.70
CA ASP A 333 -15.26 12.16 -0.35
C ASP A 333 -15.39 12.55 1.13
N ARG A 334 -16.57 12.36 1.72
CA ARG A 334 -16.80 12.64 3.14
C ARG A 334 -16.01 11.69 4.04
N GLN A 335 -16.02 10.40 3.71
CA GLN A 335 -15.26 9.38 4.44
C GLN A 335 -13.76 9.58 4.26
N GLU A 336 -13.30 9.88 3.04
CA GLU A 336 -11.90 10.21 2.75
C GLU A 336 -11.43 11.39 3.62
N ARG A 337 -12.16 12.52 3.59
CA ARG A 337 -11.82 13.70 4.40
C ARG A 337 -11.77 13.38 5.91
N ALA A 338 -12.68 12.56 6.42
CA ALA A 338 -12.68 12.17 7.82
C ALA A 338 -11.44 11.33 8.20
N LEU A 339 -11.05 10.38 7.34
CA LEU A 339 -9.85 9.55 7.53
C LEU A 339 -8.56 10.37 7.43
N VAL A 340 -8.50 11.30 6.46
CA VAL A 340 -7.40 12.26 6.28
C VAL A 340 -7.27 13.14 7.52
N ALA A 341 -8.38 13.64 8.09
CA ALA A 341 -8.35 14.43 9.32
C ALA A 341 -7.88 13.62 10.54
N ALA A 342 -8.10 12.31 10.53
CA ALA A 342 -7.61 11.37 11.55
C ALA A 342 -6.14 10.96 11.39
N GLY A 343 -5.42 11.51 10.39
CA GLY A 343 -4.00 11.19 10.15
C GLY A 343 -3.79 9.88 9.39
N LEU A 344 -4.77 9.44 8.60
CA LEU A 344 -4.65 8.23 7.78
C LEU A 344 -4.48 8.59 6.29
N LEU A 345 -3.93 7.65 5.52
CA LEU A 345 -3.75 7.77 4.07
C LEU A 345 -4.75 6.84 3.35
N PRO A 346 -5.97 7.31 3.06
CA PRO A 346 -6.94 6.52 2.32
C PRO A 346 -6.55 6.40 0.84
N ILE A 347 -6.78 5.22 0.29
CA ILE A 347 -6.77 4.92 -1.14
C ILE A 347 -8.22 4.84 -1.59
N CYS A 348 -8.60 5.75 -2.47
CA CYS A 348 -9.91 5.80 -3.08
C CYS A 348 -9.90 5.02 -4.40
N ALA A 349 -11.09 4.72 -4.92
CA ALA A 349 -11.26 4.19 -6.27
C ALA A 349 -12.07 5.20 -7.09
N LEU A 350 -11.69 5.40 -8.34
CA LEU A 350 -12.50 6.18 -9.26
C LEU A 350 -13.72 5.35 -9.67
N PRO A 351 -14.94 5.90 -9.54
CA PRO A 351 -16.13 5.21 -10.01
C PRO A 351 -16.03 4.90 -11.50
N TYR A 352 -16.38 3.68 -11.89
CA TYR A 352 -16.49 3.21 -13.29
C TYR A 352 -15.18 3.08 -14.10
N GLY A 353 -14.06 3.64 -13.65
CA GLY A 353 -12.76 3.52 -14.31
C GLY A 353 -11.82 2.47 -13.70
N GLY A 354 -12.15 1.98 -12.50
CA GLY A 354 -11.41 0.89 -11.85
C GLY A 354 -10.01 1.28 -11.33
N GLU A 355 -9.57 2.51 -11.62
CA GLU A 355 -8.31 3.05 -11.11
C GLU A 355 -8.39 3.32 -9.61
N ALA A 356 -7.24 3.18 -8.94
CA ALA A 356 -7.08 3.61 -7.56
C ALA A 356 -6.43 4.99 -7.51
N LEU A 357 -6.80 5.77 -6.49
CA LEU A 357 -6.41 7.17 -6.35
C LEU A 357 -5.92 7.46 -4.93
N ILE A 358 -4.75 8.06 -4.81
CA ILE A 358 -4.32 8.81 -3.63
C ILE A 358 -4.81 10.25 -3.79
N GLY A 359 -5.96 10.59 -3.19
CA GLY A 359 -6.48 11.96 -3.21
C GLY A 359 -5.61 12.88 -2.35
N ALA A 360 -5.54 12.57 -1.05
CA ALA A 360 -4.68 13.26 -0.09
C ALA A 360 -3.65 12.31 0.56
N ALA A 361 -2.38 12.71 0.52
CA ALA A 361 -1.28 11.96 1.17
C ALA A 361 -0.99 12.52 2.57
N ARG A 362 -1.57 11.91 3.61
CA ARG A 362 -1.35 12.29 5.02
C ARG A 362 -0.47 11.30 5.77
N SER A 363 0.33 11.85 6.68
CA SER A 363 1.04 11.10 7.71
C SER A 363 0.17 10.94 8.96
N LEU A 364 0.60 10.07 9.88
CA LEU A 364 -0.05 9.85 11.17
C LEU A 364 0.01 11.07 12.10
N GLN A 365 0.90 12.03 11.82
CA GLN A 365 1.06 13.21 12.64
C GLN A 365 -0.22 14.05 12.64
N THR A 366 -0.74 14.34 13.84
CA THR A 366 -1.77 15.34 14.06
C THR A 366 -1.09 16.70 14.27
N PRO A 367 -1.19 17.65 13.31
CA PRO A 367 -0.50 18.92 13.43
C PRO A 367 -1.10 19.78 14.55
N THR A 368 -0.24 20.37 15.38
CA THR A 368 -0.68 21.33 16.40
C THR A 368 -1.31 22.55 15.73
N THR A 369 -2.51 22.94 16.16
CA THR A 369 -3.21 24.12 15.63
C THR A 369 -3.22 25.30 16.60
N ASN A 370 -2.93 25.05 17.89
CA ASN A 370 -3.04 26.02 18.97
C ASN A 370 -1.74 26.83 19.15
N TYR A 371 -1.27 27.48 18.09
CA TYR A 371 -0.16 28.44 18.20
C TYR A 371 -0.68 29.80 18.69
N VAL A 372 0.07 30.46 19.56
CA VAL A 372 -0.25 31.80 20.09
C VAL A 372 0.87 32.77 19.71
N GLY A 373 0.49 34.00 19.33
CA GLY A 373 1.42 35.07 18.98
C GLY A 373 1.30 35.56 17.53
N PRO A 374 2.12 36.55 17.13
CA PRO A 374 2.00 37.21 15.81
C PRO A 374 2.24 36.24 14.63
N ASN A 375 3.02 35.18 14.84
CA ASN A 375 3.36 34.19 13.80
C ASN A 375 2.50 32.90 13.87
N ALA A 376 1.42 32.91 14.66
CA ALA A 376 0.60 31.71 14.90
C ALA A 376 0.03 31.09 13.60
N ALA A 377 -0.44 31.92 12.67
CA ALA A 377 -1.00 31.45 11.41
C ALA A 377 0.07 30.76 10.53
N SER A 378 1.27 31.35 10.44
CA SER A 378 2.39 30.77 9.69
C SER A 378 2.90 29.48 10.34
N ALA A 379 2.96 29.43 11.67
CA ALA A 379 3.33 28.22 12.40
C ALA A 379 2.32 27.08 12.18
N ALA A 380 1.01 27.39 12.20
CA ALA A 380 -0.04 26.43 11.90
C ALA A 380 0.04 25.92 10.46
N ALA A 381 0.33 26.79 9.49
CA ALA A 381 0.53 26.40 8.09
C ALA A 381 1.74 25.45 7.94
N ASN A 382 2.87 25.76 8.58
CA ASN A 382 4.06 24.92 8.56
C ASN A 382 3.85 23.55 9.21
N ALA A 383 3.10 23.52 10.32
CA ALA A 383 2.73 22.26 10.96
C ALA A 383 1.86 21.39 10.04
N ARG A 384 0.90 21.99 9.33
CA ARG A 384 0.06 21.27 8.35
C ARG A 384 0.86 20.72 7.17
N LEU A 385 1.84 21.47 6.66
CA LEU A 385 2.76 21.01 5.61
C LEU A 385 3.64 19.86 6.09
N SER A 386 4.12 19.93 7.33
CA SER A 386 4.96 18.88 7.92
C SER A 386 4.22 17.56 8.10
N ALA A 387 2.89 17.59 8.24
CA ALA A 387 2.04 16.41 8.31
C ALA A 387 1.64 15.83 6.93
N GLN A 388 1.98 16.50 5.82
CA GLN A 388 1.74 15.99 4.47
C GLN A 388 2.84 14.99 4.08
N PHE A 389 2.45 13.74 3.80
CA PHE A 389 3.40 12.65 3.59
C PHE A 389 4.23 12.85 2.32
N ASN A 390 3.64 13.38 1.25
CA ASN A 390 4.35 13.73 0.01
C ASN A 390 5.47 14.76 0.25
N SER A 391 5.20 15.78 1.08
CA SER A 391 6.20 16.78 1.46
C SER A 391 7.34 16.15 2.26
N VAL A 392 7.02 15.26 3.21
CA VAL A 392 8.03 14.56 4.02
C VAL A 392 8.92 13.66 3.16
N ILE A 393 8.38 12.91 2.20
CA ILE A 393 9.18 12.11 1.27
C ILE A 393 10.11 13.00 0.43
N CYS A 394 9.59 14.12 -0.10
CA CYS A 394 10.40 15.04 -0.89
C CYS A 394 11.55 15.66 -0.07
N VAL A 395 11.25 16.17 1.14
CA VAL A 395 12.25 16.74 2.06
C VAL A 395 13.28 15.71 2.51
N SER A 396 12.84 14.47 2.75
CA SER A 396 13.73 13.36 3.09
C SER A 396 14.80 13.14 2.02
N ARG A 397 14.43 13.26 0.74
CA ARG A 397 15.39 13.15 -0.35
C ARG A 397 16.41 14.28 -0.38
N PHE A 398 16.02 15.52 -0.04
CA PHE A 398 16.97 16.62 0.15
C PHE A 398 17.94 16.32 1.29
N ALA A 399 17.45 15.79 2.42
CA ALA A 399 18.30 15.41 3.55
C ALA A 399 19.34 14.35 3.15
N HIS A 400 18.97 13.36 2.32
CA HIS A 400 19.91 12.37 1.78
C HIS A 400 21.04 13.03 0.96
N TYR A 401 20.70 13.91 0.03
CA TYR A 401 21.70 14.61 -0.77
C TYR A 401 22.60 15.51 0.07
N VAL A 402 22.03 16.28 0.99
CA VAL A 402 22.79 17.16 1.89
C VAL A 402 23.74 16.34 2.75
N LYS A 403 23.31 15.17 3.26
CA LYS A 403 24.19 14.28 4.03
C LYS A 403 25.38 13.80 3.20
N ILE A 404 25.14 13.38 1.96
CA ILE A 404 26.20 12.92 1.04
C ILE A 404 27.16 14.08 0.73
N MET A 405 26.63 15.25 0.36
CA MET A 405 27.44 16.45 0.09
C MET A 405 28.27 16.89 1.31
N GLY A 406 27.69 16.80 2.51
CA GLY A 406 28.37 17.11 3.76
C GLY A 406 29.52 16.15 4.05
N ARG A 407 29.33 14.85 3.78
CA ARG A 407 30.40 13.84 3.86
C ARG A 407 31.52 14.12 2.87
N ASP A 408 31.20 14.47 1.63
CA ASP A 408 32.20 14.83 0.62
C ASP A 408 33.02 16.06 0.99
N MET A 409 32.46 16.95 1.81
CA MET A 409 33.16 18.13 2.33
C MET A 409 33.98 17.84 3.59
N THR A 410 33.78 16.69 4.23
CA THR A 410 34.50 16.33 5.46
C THR A 410 35.98 16.13 5.14
N GLY A 411 36.86 16.85 5.85
CA GLY A 411 38.30 16.85 5.60
C GLY A 411 38.77 17.87 4.55
N ALA A 412 37.85 18.58 3.88
CA ALA A 412 38.22 19.71 3.02
C ALA A 412 38.48 20.98 3.85
N PHE A 413 39.47 21.78 3.44
CA PHE A 413 39.71 23.11 4.03
C PHE A 413 38.62 24.09 3.56
N LYS A 414 37.49 24.13 4.27
CA LYS A 414 36.37 25.02 3.97
C LYS A 414 35.93 25.80 5.20
N THR A 415 35.59 27.06 4.98
CA THR A 415 34.99 27.96 5.97
C THR A 415 33.46 27.85 5.97
N ALA A 416 32.80 28.25 7.05
CA ALA A 416 31.33 28.24 7.14
C ALA A 416 30.64 28.95 5.95
N PRO A 417 31.09 30.15 5.50
CA PRO A 417 30.50 30.82 4.33
C PRO A 417 30.66 30.05 3.02
N GLU A 418 31.75 29.30 2.85
CA GLU A 418 31.97 28.47 1.65
C GLU A 418 31.07 27.24 1.63
N VAL A 419 30.87 26.62 2.80
CA VAL A 419 29.91 25.51 2.96
C VAL A 419 28.48 26.00 2.69
N GLN A 420 28.11 27.14 3.27
CA GLN A 420 26.81 27.76 3.06
C GLN A 420 26.56 28.05 1.57
N ARG A 421 27.53 28.70 0.90
CA ARG A 421 27.43 29.03 -0.52
C ARG A 421 27.23 27.78 -1.38
N ARG A 422 28.02 26.72 -1.14
CA ARG A 422 27.89 25.47 -1.90
C ARG A 422 26.52 24.81 -1.73
N LEU A 423 26.00 24.74 -0.51
CA LEU A 423 24.69 24.16 -0.25
C LEU A 423 23.56 25.00 -0.85
N HIS A 424 23.66 26.33 -0.71
CA HIS A 424 22.71 27.28 -1.29
C HIS A 424 22.67 27.20 -2.83
N ASP A 425 23.84 27.26 -3.48
CA ASP A 425 23.97 27.16 -4.95
C ASP A 425 23.43 25.83 -5.50
N TRP A 426 23.49 24.76 -4.70
CA TRP A 426 22.91 23.47 -5.07
C TRP A 426 21.38 23.46 -4.91
N LEU A 427 20.86 23.95 -3.78
CA LEU A 427 19.41 24.03 -3.53
C LEU A 427 18.70 24.92 -4.55
N MET A 428 19.31 26.05 -4.92
CA MET A 428 18.77 26.99 -5.90
C MET A 428 18.58 26.39 -7.31
N ARG A 429 19.20 25.23 -7.61
CA ARG A 429 18.95 24.49 -8.87
C ARG A 429 17.61 23.77 -8.88
N TYR A 430 17.00 23.60 -7.71
CA TYR A 430 15.74 22.89 -7.52
C TYR A 430 14.59 23.81 -7.05
N THR A 431 14.83 25.13 -7.07
CA THR A 431 13.83 26.14 -6.73
C THR A 431 13.19 26.74 -7.98
N ASN A 432 11.89 26.95 -7.96
CA ASN A 432 11.18 27.73 -8.96
C ASN A 432 10.22 28.72 -8.30
N ALA A 433 10.51 30.01 -8.42
CA ALA A 433 9.65 31.06 -7.87
C ALA A 433 8.36 31.30 -8.68
N ASN A 434 8.28 30.81 -9.92
CA ASN A 434 7.15 31.06 -10.80
C ASN A 434 5.96 30.15 -10.46
N THR A 435 4.97 30.71 -9.75
CA THR A 435 3.75 30.00 -9.33
C THR A 435 2.78 29.67 -10.48
N SER A 436 2.96 30.23 -11.68
CA SER A 436 2.13 29.90 -12.86
C SER A 436 2.69 28.78 -13.72
N ALA A 437 3.82 28.18 -13.33
CA ALA A 437 4.38 27.05 -14.05
C ALA A 437 3.47 25.82 -13.94
N GLY A 438 3.41 25.03 -15.02
CA GLY A 438 2.61 23.79 -15.05
C GLY A 438 3.07 22.76 -14.02
N LEU A 439 2.19 21.81 -13.68
CA LEU A 439 2.42 20.79 -12.65
C LEU A 439 3.72 20.02 -12.85
N ASP A 440 4.06 19.66 -14.09
CA ASP A 440 5.31 18.98 -14.42
C ASP A 440 6.56 19.79 -14.05
N THR A 441 6.51 21.11 -14.23
CA THR A 441 7.62 21.99 -13.84
C THR A 441 7.73 22.04 -12.33
N MET A 442 6.59 22.15 -11.63
CA MET A 442 6.56 22.13 -10.16
C MET A 442 7.03 20.80 -9.58
N ALA A 443 6.80 19.68 -10.27
CA ALA A 443 7.29 18.37 -9.86
C ALA A 443 8.80 18.21 -10.06
N ARG A 444 9.37 18.81 -11.12
CA ARG A 444 10.84 18.82 -11.37
C ARG A 444 11.60 19.75 -10.43
N TYR A 445 10.98 20.87 -10.06
CA TYR A 445 11.52 21.87 -9.13
C TYR A 445 10.62 21.94 -7.89
N PRO A 446 10.75 20.99 -6.95
CA PRO A 446 9.77 20.82 -5.86
C PRO A 446 9.76 21.96 -4.84
N LEU A 447 10.77 22.83 -4.85
CA LEU A 447 10.90 23.95 -3.93
C LEU A 447 10.48 25.26 -4.60
N ARG A 448 9.75 26.10 -3.87
CA ARG A 448 9.52 27.49 -4.24
C ARG A 448 10.73 28.36 -3.88
N ASP A 449 11.26 28.15 -2.68
CA ASP A 449 12.40 28.89 -2.13
C ASP A 449 13.18 28.02 -1.15
N ALA A 450 14.45 28.36 -0.91
CA ALA A 450 15.31 27.67 0.02
C ALA A 450 16.35 28.61 0.65
N ASN A 451 16.54 28.52 1.95
CA ASN A 451 17.56 29.27 2.68
C ASN A 451 18.44 28.34 3.52
N VAL A 452 19.73 28.64 3.57
CA VAL A 452 20.73 27.86 4.32
C VAL A 452 21.54 28.81 5.19
N GLN A 453 21.66 28.49 6.46
CA GLN A 453 22.52 29.18 7.41
C GLN A 453 23.52 28.19 7.98
N VAL A 454 24.81 28.49 7.83
CA VAL A 454 25.90 27.67 8.39
C VAL A 454 26.71 28.51 9.34
N GLU A 455 26.80 28.04 10.58
CA GLU A 455 27.56 28.70 11.66
C GLU A 455 28.57 27.74 12.25
N GLU A 456 29.73 28.24 12.64
CA GLU A 456 30.73 27.46 13.34
C GLU A 456 30.38 27.37 14.83
N VAL A 457 30.47 26.17 15.41
CA VAL A 457 30.12 25.93 16.80
C VAL A 457 31.18 26.58 17.70
N PRO A 458 30.79 27.51 18.59
CA PRO A 458 31.73 28.15 19.50
C PRO A 458 32.50 27.12 20.34
N GLY A 459 33.83 27.24 20.35
CA GLY A 459 34.71 26.33 21.10
C GLY A 459 35.00 24.98 20.42
N LYS A 460 34.50 24.72 19.21
CA LYS A 460 34.81 23.52 18.43
C LYS A 460 35.17 23.87 16.97
N PRO A 461 36.42 24.27 16.71
CA PRO A 461 36.85 24.63 15.36
C PRO A 461 36.62 23.51 14.35
N GLY A 462 36.07 23.85 13.18
CA GLY A 462 35.76 22.90 12.11
C GLY A 462 34.46 22.10 12.29
N VAL A 463 33.70 22.36 13.37
CA VAL A 463 32.35 21.82 13.55
C VAL A 463 31.33 22.89 13.18
N PHE A 464 30.48 22.60 12.22
CA PHE A 464 29.46 23.54 11.74
C PHE A 464 28.05 23.06 12.07
N THR A 465 27.18 23.98 12.48
CA THR A 465 25.74 23.80 12.53
C THR A 465 25.12 24.33 11.25
N CYS A 466 24.24 23.55 10.62
CA CYS A 466 23.56 23.92 9.39
C CYS A 466 22.05 23.91 9.63
N ALA A 467 21.41 25.07 9.47
CA ALA A 467 19.95 25.20 9.45
C ALA A 467 19.50 25.41 8.00
N ILE A 468 18.66 24.50 7.50
CA ILE A 468 18.12 24.55 6.13
C ILE A 468 16.62 24.75 6.22
N HIS A 469 16.15 25.84 5.64
CA HIS A 469 14.73 26.14 5.48
C HIS A 469 14.31 25.84 4.05
N LEU A 470 13.42 24.87 3.87
CA LEU A 470 12.89 24.47 2.57
C LEU A 470 11.43 24.91 2.49
N GLN A 471 11.09 25.67 1.45
CA GLN A 471 9.70 26.04 1.17
C GLN A 471 9.21 25.25 -0.04
N PRO A 472 8.40 24.18 0.14
CA PRO A 472 7.83 23.43 -0.98
C PRO A 472 6.73 24.23 -1.69
N HIS A 473 6.39 23.81 -2.91
CA HIS A 473 5.18 24.30 -3.58
C HIS A 473 3.91 23.89 -2.83
N PHE A 474 2.96 24.82 -2.69
CA PHE A 474 1.64 24.51 -2.17
C PHE A 474 0.86 23.71 -3.21
N GLN A 475 0.41 22.52 -2.84
CA GLN A 475 -0.59 21.77 -3.59
C GLN A 475 -1.94 21.94 -2.89
N LEU A 476 -3.00 22.03 -3.69
CA LEU A 476 -4.34 22.30 -3.18
C LEU A 476 -4.90 21.08 -2.42
N ASP A 477 -5.40 21.30 -1.20
CA ASP A 477 -5.92 20.25 -0.32
C ASP A 477 -7.46 20.20 -0.29
N ASP A 478 -8.13 21.35 -0.35
CA ASP A 478 -9.60 21.44 -0.26
C ASP A 478 -10.11 22.70 -0.99
N VAL A 479 -11.27 22.60 -1.63
CA VAL A 479 -11.97 23.74 -2.24
C VAL A 479 -13.38 23.83 -1.64
N ALA A 480 -13.58 24.80 -0.76
CA ALA A 480 -14.92 25.17 -0.31
C ALA A 480 -15.48 26.25 -1.25
N VAL A 481 -16.40 25.89 -2.15
CA VAL A 481 -17.11 26.84 -3.00
C VAL A 481 -18.46 27.17 -2.39
N SER A 482 -18.71 28.45 -2.07
CA SER A 482 -20.04 28.93 -1.71
C SER A 482 -20.62 29.76 -2.86
N PHE A 483 -21.71 29.28 -3.47
CA PHE A 483 -22.45 30.05 -4.47
C PHE A 483 -23.44 30.98 -3.77
N ARG A 484 -23.29 32.31 -3.94
CA ARG A 484 -24.33 33.29 -3.60
C ARG A 484 -24.89 33.89 -4.89
N LEU A 485 -26.16 33.60 -5.19
CA LEU A 485 -26.90 34.29 -6.23
C LEU A 485 -27.42 35.61 -5.65
N MET A 486 -26.87 36.73 -6.12
CA MET A 486 -27.39 38.06 -5.84
C MET A 486 -28.10 38.58 -7.09
N THR A 487 -29.38 38.88 -6.96
CA THR A 487 -30.17 39.59 -7.97
C THR A 487 -30.35 41.02 -7.49
N GLU A 488 -29.65 41.98 -8.12
CA GLU A 488 -29.93 43.40 -7.92
C GLU A 488 -31.19 43.77 -8.72
N LEU A 489 -32.30 44.00 -8.01
CA LEU A 489 -33.44 44.72 -8.58
C LEU A 489 -33.08 46.21 -8.58
N ALA A 490 -32.55 46.70 -9.69
CA ALA A 490 -32.52 48.13 -9.93
C ALA A 490 -33.97 48.63 -10.04
N SER A 491 -34.44 49.36 -9.04
CA SER A 491 -35.70 50.11 -9.13
C SER A 491 -35.62 51.03 -10.36
N PRO A 492 -36.59 51.00 -11.29
CA PRO A 492 -36.58 51.91 -12.41
C PRO A 492 -36.85 53.33 -11.91
N GLY A 493 -35.82 54.16 -11.81
CA GLY A 493 -35.92 55.62 -11.76
C GLY A 493 -36.22 56.25 -10.40
N GLN A 494 -35.17 56.75 -9.74
CA GLN A 494 -35.18 58.13 -9.26
C GLN A 494 -34.07 58.85 -10.02
N GLN A 495 -34.47 59.64 -11.03
CA GLN A 495 -33.68 60.74 -11.58
C GLN A 495 -33.76 61.94 -10.63
#